data_AF-A0A1I5UA08-F1
#
_entry.id   AF-A0A1I5UA08-F1
#
_cell.length_a   1.000
_cell.length_b   1.000
_cell.length_c   1.000
_cell.angle_alpha   90.00
_cell.angle_beta   90.00
_cell.angle_gamma   90.00
#
_symmetry.space_group_name_H-M   'P 1'
#
loop_
_entity.id
_entity.type
_entity.pdbx_description
1 polymer ?
#
loop_
_entity_poly.entity_id
_entity_poly.type
_entity_poly.pdbx_seq_one_letter_code
_entity_poly.pdbx_strand_id
1 'polypeptide(L)'
;MGEACKTFIQLIKKCEYYEAHEVLEDIWFPRRFEKDEEILIIKGFINASVAFELVKKGRMEAAKKAWNVYLKYSPLLENSTSEHLPIYKEIEKLLEQKYEQLFRS
;
A
#
# COMPACT_ATOMS: atom_id res chain seq x y z
N MET A 1 7.39 -10.93 -6.59
CA MET A 1 7.32 -9.59 -5.98
C MET A 1 7.26 -8.48 -7.02
N GLY A 2 8.29 -8.27 -7.85
CA GLY A 2 8.33 -7.16 -8.81
C GLY A 2 7.13 -7.02 -9.76
N GLU A 3 6.58 -8.13 -10.28
CA GLU A 3 5.40 -8.06 -11.17
C GLU A 3 4.10 -7.69 -10.45
N ALA A 4 3.92 -8.20 -9.22
CA ALA A 4 2.78 -7.83 -8.38
C ALA A 4 2.82 -6.34 -8.01
N CYS A 5 4.02 -5.79 -7.73
CA CYS A 5 4.20 -4.36 -7.48
C CYS A 5 3.88 -3.50 -8.71
N LYS A 6 4.27 -3.92 -9.91
CA LYS A 6 3.88 -3.21 -11.15
C LYS A 6 2.38 -3.24 -11.36
N THR A 7 1.76 -4.39 -11.15
CA THR A 7 0.31 -4.56 -11.26
C THR A 7 -0.41 -3.67 -10.25
N PHE A 8 0.04 -3.67 -9.00
CA PHE A 8 -0.44 -2.77 -7.94
C PHE A 8 -0.40 -1.30 -8.38
N ILE A 9 0.73 -0.82 -8.91
CA ILE A 9 0.87 0.55 -9.42
C ILE A 9 -0.20 0.87 -10.48
N GLN A 10 -0.44 -0.04 -11.43
CA GLN A 10 -1.46 0.17 -12.47
C GLN A 10 -2.86 0.25 -11.89
N LEU A 11 -3.18 -0.61 -10.93
CA LEU A 11 -4.49 -0.63 -10.27
C LEU A 11 -4.74 0.64 -9.44
N ILE A 12 -3.74 1.11 -8.69
CA ILE A 12 -3.80 2.40 -7.97
C ILE A 12 -4.05 3.57 -8.94
N LYS A 13 -3.39 3.58 -10.10
CA LYS A 13 -3.60 4.62 -11.14
C LYS A 13 -5.01 4.59 -11.73
N LYS A 14 -5.62 3.41 -11.86
CA LYS A 14 -6.99 3.20 -12.34
C LYS A 14 -8.07 3.39 -11.27
N CYS A 15 -7.68 3.64 -10.02
CA CYS A 15 -8.60 3.70 -8.87
C CYS A 15 -9.34 2.37 -8.59
N GLU A 16 -8.71 1.25 -8.96
CA GLU A 16 -9.12 -0.14 -8.72
C GLU A 16 -8.46 -0.61 -7.41
N TYR A 17 -8.84 0.03 -6.29
CA TYR A 17 -8.14 -0.12 -5.02
C TYR A 17 -8.37 -1.46 -4.33
N TYR A 18 -9.54 -2.05 -4.51
CA TYR A 18 -9.83 -3.39 -3.99
C TYR A 18 -8.98 -4.44 -4.68
N GLU A 19 -8.89 -4.38 -6.01
CA GLU A 19 -8.04 -5.27 -6.80
C GLU A 19 -6.55 -5.06 -6.47
N ALA A 20 -6.14 -3.81 -6.21
CA ALA A 20 -4.78 -3.51 -5.77
C ALA A 20 -4.45 -4.21 -4.44
N HIS A 21 -5.37 -4.19 -3.47
CA HIS A 21 -5.25 -4.95 -2.23
C HIS A 21 -5.02 -6.44 -2.49
N GLU A 22 -5.89 -7.07 -3.29
CA GLU A 22 -5.85 -8.53 -3.52
C GLU A 22 -4.51 -8.98 -4.12
N VAL A 23 -3.97 -8.23 -5.09
CA VAL A 23 -2.70 -8.57 -5.76
C VAL A 23 -1.51 -8.68 -4.79
N LEU A 24 -1.51 -7.89 -3.71
CA LEU A 24 -0.45 -7.96 -2.69
C LEU A 24 -0.84 -8.86 -1.52
N GLU A 25 -2.13 -9.03 -1.24
CA GLU A 25 -2.67 -9.91 -0.20
C GLU A 25 -2.20 -11.37 -0.43
N ASP A 26 -2.20 -11.85 -1.68
CA ASP A 26 -1.73 -13.21 -2.04
C ASP A 26 -0.28 -13.48 -1.63
N ILE A 27 0.56 -12.44 -1.61
CA ILE A 27 1.97 -12.53 -1.21
C ILE A 27 2.11 -12.38 0.31
N TRP A 28 1.36 -11.44 0.89
CA TRP A 28 1.44 -11.10 2.31
C TRP A 28 0.80 -12.18 3.19
N PHE A 29 -0.39 -12.67 2.83
CA PHE A 29 -1.21 -13.52 3.69
C PHE A 29 -0.50 -14.81 4.15
N PRO A 30 0.20 -15.57 3.28
CA PRO A 30 0.95 -16.75 3.72
C PRO A 30 2.07 -16.43 4.71
N ARG A 31 2.63 -15.21 4.61
CA ARG A 31 3.80 -14.74 5.36
C ARG A 31 3.42 -13.77 6.49
N ARG A 32 2.13 -13.54 6.74
CA ARG A 32 1.61 -12.44 7.59
C ARG A 32 2.06 -12.44 9.05
N PHE A 33 2.59 -13.55 9.54
CA PHE A 33 3.12 -13.68 10.90
C PHE A 33 4.64 -13.49 10.97
N GLU A 34 5.32 -13.41 9.82
CA GLU A 34 6.74 -13.10 9.75
C GLU A 34 6.97 -11.64 10.19
N LYS A 35 8.10 -11.42 10.87
CA LYS A 35 8.59 -10.07 11.21
C LYS A 35 9.56 -9.55 10.15
N ASP A 36 9.43 -10.05 8.93
CA ASP A 36 10.23 -9.66 7.79
C ASP A 36 9.89 -8.23 7.35
N GLU A 37 10.91 -7.40 7.14
CA GLU A 37 10.71 -5.98 6.81
C GLU A 37 9.95 -5.78 5.51
N GLU A 38 10.23 -6.61 4.50
CA GLU A 38 9.55 -6.54 3.20
C GLU A 38 8.07 -6.90 3.36
N ILE A 39 7.74 -7.93 4.13
CA ILE A 39 6.33 -8.28 4.44
C ILE A 39 5.61 -7.16 5.19
N LEU A 40 6.29 -6.45 6.08
CA LEU A 40 5.72 -5.29 6.77
C LEU A 40 5.51 -4.10 5.82
N ILE A 41 6.42 -3.86 4.88
CA ILE A 41 6.27 -2.87 3.81
C ILE A 41 5.04 -3.20 2.95
N ILE A 42 4.91 -4.45 2.49
CA ILE A 42 3.76 -4.90 1.69
C ILE A 42 2.45 -4.72 2.46
N LYS A 43 2.43 -5.03 3.76
CA LYS A 43 1.27 -4.77 4.63
C LYS A 43 0.89 -3.28 4.64
N GLY A 44 1.88 -2.39 4.64
CA GLY A 44 1.67 -0.95 4.51
C GLY A 44 0.95 -0.60 3.21
N PHE A 45 1.44 -1.09 2.07
CA PHE A 45 0.83 -0.84 0.76
C PHE A 45 -0.60 -1.36 0.63
N ILE A 46 -0.85 -2.57 1.14
CA ILE A 46 -2.19 -3.15 1.24
C ILE A 46 -3.11 -2.19 2.00
N ASN A 47 -2.70 -1.72 3.18
CA ASN A 47 -3.53 -0.83 4.01
C ASN A 47 -3.75 0.55 3.37
N ALA A 48 -2.80 1.06 2.58
CA ALA A 48 -3.00 2.28 1.80
C ALA A 48 -4.10 2.09 0.74
N SER A 49 -4.09 0.98 -0.01
CA SER A 49 -5.14 0.69 -0.99
C SER A 49 -6.52 0.49 -0.32
N VAL A 50 -6.58 -0.18 0.83
CA VAL A 50 -7.80 -0.29 1.64
C VAL A 50 -8.31 1.09 2.08
N ALA A 51 -7.41 1.99 2.49
CA ALA A 51 -7.80 3.35 2.86
C ALA A 51 -8.49 4.07 1.70
N PHE A 52 -7.96 3.97 0.48
CA PHE A 52 -8.54 4.60 -0.71
C PHE A 52 -9.90 4.00 -1.08
N GLU A 53 -10.05 2.68 -1.01
CA GLU A 53 -11.33 2.01 -1.24
C GLU A 53 -12.39 2.43 -0.21
N LEU A 54 -11.98 2.63 1.05
CA LEU A 54 -12.87 3.13 2.11
C LEU A 54 -13.28 4.58 1.87
N VAL A 55 -12.39 5.45 1.36
CA VAL A 55 -12.77 6.81 0.94
C VAL A 55 -13.80 6.76 -0.19
N LYS A 56 -13.58 5.93 -1.22
CA LYS A 56 -14.54 5.73 -2.33
C LYS A 56 -15.92 5.28 -1.84
N LYS A 57 -15.97 4.54 -0.73
CA LYS A 57 -17.21 4.08 -0.05
C LYS A 57 -17.78 5.08 0.96
N GLY A 58 -17.23 6.29 1.08
CA GLY A 58 -17.67 7.32 2.02
C GLY A 58 -17.36 7.01 3.50
N ARG A 59 -16.43 6.08 3.77
CA ARG A 59 -16.10 5.60 5.13
C ARG A 59 -14.82 6.25 5.66
N MET A 60 -14.83 7.58 5.79
CA MET A 60 -13.64 8.38 6.10
C MET A 60 -12.91 7.97 7.40
N GLU A 61 -13.63 7.71 8.49
CA GLU A 61 -12.99 7.33 9.77
C GLU A 61 -12.30 5.96 9.71
N ALA A 62 -12.87 5.01 8.98
CA ALA A 62 -12.21 3.72 8.74
C ALA A 62 -11.01 3.89 7.80
N ALA A 63 -11.13 4.74 6.78
CA ALA A 63 -10.05 5.05 5.85
C ALA A 63 -8.83 5.63 6.57
N LYS A 64 -9.01 6.60 7.48
CA LYS A 64 -7.92 7.16 8.30
C LYS A 64 -7.22 6.09 9.15
N LYS A 65 -7.98 5.15 9.73
CA LYS A 65 -7.39 4.04 10.51
C LYS A 65 -6.51 3.15 9.63
N ALA A 66 -6.97 2.78 8.44
CA ALA A 66 -6.17 2.01 7.48
C ALA A 66 -4.93 2.79 7.04
N TRP A 67 -5.07 4.08 6.74
CA TRP A 67 -3.94 4.94 6.38
C TRP A 67 -2.89 5.04 7.48
N ASN A 68 -3.29 5.10 8.75
CA ASN A 68 -2.34 5.08 9.88
C ASN A 68 -1.51 3.79 9.94
N VAL A 69 -2.06 2.65 9.46
CA VAL A 69 -1.28 1.42 9.35
C VAL A 69 -0.22 1.54 8.25
N TYR A 70 -0.54 2.16 7.12
CA TYR A 70 0.45 2.49 6.09
C TYR A 70 1.57 3.36 6.66
N LEU A 71 1.24 4.47 7.34
CA LEU A 71 2.23 5.38 7.93
C LEU A 71 3.11 4.72 8.98
N LYS A 72 2.62 3.69 9.67
CA LYS A 72 3.42 2.91 10.62
C LYS A 72 4.58 2.17 9.93
N TYR A 73 4.38 1.71 8.71
CA TYR A 73 5.33 0.84 8.00
C TYR A 73 6.11 1.55 6.89
N SER A 74 5.65 2.69 6.37
CA SER A 74 6.40 3.45 5.35
C SER A 74 7.83 3.82 5.76
N PRO A 75 8.16 4.14 7.04
CA PRO A 75 9.54 4.45 7.42
C PRO A 75 10.54 3.30 7.21
N LEU A 76 10.06 2.04 7.09
CA LEU A 76 10.92 0.90 6.78
C LEU A 76 11.59 1.03 5.40
N LEU A 77 11.01 1.82 4.50
CA LEU A 77 11.56 2.08 3.17
C LEU A 77 12.85 2.91 3.20
N GLU A 78 13.14 3.64 4.27
CA GLU A 78 14.36 4.46 4.36
C GLU A 78 15.61 3.61 4.57
N ASN A 79 15.48 2.47 5.27
CA ASN A 79 16.60 1.63 5.66
C ASN A 79 16.60 0.23 5.00
N SER A 80 15.59 -0.06 4.18
CA SER A 80 15.47 -1.36 3.52
C SER A 80 16.62 -1.61 2.54
N THR A 81 17.17 -2.82 2.58
CA THR A 81 18.20 -3.30 1.63
C THR A 81 17.62 -4.20 0.54
N SER A 82 16.29 -4.28 0.43
CA SER A 82 15.61 -5.10 -0.58
C SER A 82 16.01 -4.68 -2.00
N GLU A 83 16.24 -5.66 -2.87
CA GLU A 83 16.46 -5.43 -4.31
C GLU A 83 15.25 -4.77 -5.00
N HIS A 84 14.08 -4.84 -4.37
CA HIS A 84 12.85 -4.22 -4.86
C HIS A 84 12.63 -2.79 -4.35
N LEU A 85 13.57 -2.23 -3.57
CA LEU A 85 13.46 -0.87 -3.04
C LEU A 85 13.10 0.19 -4.11
N PRO A 86 13.67 0.19 -5.33
CA PRO A 86 13.30 1.18 -6.34
C PRO A 86 11.80 1.20 -6.68
N ILE A 87 11.18 0.03 -6.81
CA ILE A 87 9.74 -0.04 -7.11
C ILE A 87 8.89 0.27 -5.88
N TYR A 88 9.37 -0.05 -4.68
CA TYR A 88 8.69 0.33 -3.44
C TYR A 88 8.66 1.84 -3.23
N LYS A 89 9.74 2.55 -3.56
CA LYS A 89 9.78 4.02 -3.55
C LYS A 89 8.87 4.64 -4.61
N GLU A 90 8.70 3.99 -5.76
CA GLU A 90 7.69 4.41 -6.75
C GLU A 90 6.26 4.27 -6.18
N ILE A 91 5.97 3.15 -5.51
CA ILE A 91 4.69 2.91 -4.85
C ILE A 91 4.44 3.96 -3.76
N GLU A 92 5.39 4.19 -2.85
CA GLU A 92 5.29 5.19 -1.78
C GLU A 92 4.88 6.57 -2.33
N LYS A 93 5.63 7.07 -3.32
CA LYS A 93 5.34 8.35 -3.97
C LYS A 93 3.94 8.39 -4.58
N LEU A 94 3.52 7.32 -5.26
CA LEU A 94 2.19 7.23 -5.87
C LEU A 94 1.08 7.24 -4.82
N LEU A 95 1.25 6.49 -3.73
CA LEU A 95 0.28 6.42 -2.63
C LEU A 95 0.12 7.78 -1.95
N GLU A 96 1.22 8.48 -1.67
CA GLU A 96 1.17 9.83 -1.09
C GLU A 96 0.45 10.83 -2.01
N GLN A 97 0.74 10.80 -3.32
CA GLN A 97 0.02 11.63 -4.29
C GLN A 97 -1.48 11.32 -4.32
N LYS A 98 -1.86 10.04 -4.24
CA LYS A 98 -3.27 9.64 -4.20
C LYS A 98 -3.94 10.04 -2.89
N TYR A 99 -3.23 9.96 -1.77
CA TYR A 99 -3.74 10.41 -0.49
C TYR A 99 -4.11 11.89 -0.52
N GLU A 100 -3.22 12.76 -1.01
CA GLU A 100 -3.49 14.19 -1.14
C GLU A 100 -4.73 14.47 -2.00
N GLN A 101 -4.92 13.70 -3.08
CA GLN A 101 -6.07 13.84 -3.97
C GLN A 101 -7.40 13.34 -3.40
N LEU A 102 -7.38 12.39 -2.47
CA LEU A 102 -8.61 11.74 -1.97
C LEU A 102 -9.02 12.21 -0.58
N PHE A 103 -8.06 12.63 0.25
CA PHE A 103 -8.30 13.02 1.64
C PHE A 103 -8.28 14.54 1.85
N ARG A 104 -7.72 15.30 0.91
CA ARG A 104 -7.64 16.77 0.97
C ARG A 104 -8.35 17.48 -0.17
N SER A 105 -9.09 16.75 -1.00
CA SER A 105 -10.01 17.27 -2.02
C SER A 105 -11.29 17.85 -1.43
#